data_AF-A0A848CAC5-F1
#
_entry.id   AF-A0A848CAC5-F1
#
_cell.length_a   1.000
_cell.length_b   1.000
_cell.length_c   1.000
_cell.angle_alpha   90.00
_cell.angle_beta   90.00
_cell.angle_gamma   90.00
#
_symmetry.space_group_name_H-M   'P 1'
#
loop_
_entity.id
_entity.type
_entity.pdbx_description
1 polymer ?
#
loop_
_entity_poly.entity_id
_entity_poly.type
_entity_poly.pdbx_seq_one_letter_code
_entity_poly.pdbx_strand_id
1 'polypeptide(L)'
;VGTVWPEGGRRAFNAMYVGQNVGIAIGTACGGLVASYRFDYIFLANFILYFVFFLIAFIGFRGMEDKKGSEVQKEVETKKGWSLTPGFKALLIVCVAYALCWVTYVQWQGAIATHMQELNISLRHYSLLWTINGAMIVCAQPLVSMLIRWMKRSLKQQIMIGIFIFAA
;
A
#
# COMPACT_ATOMS: atom_id res chain seq x y z
N VAL A 1 -3.38 10.60 -9.96
CA VAL A 1 -2.27 11.23 -9.18
C VAL A 1 -1.37 12.07 -10.07
N GLY A 2 -0.85 11.53 -11.19
CA GLY A 2 0.06 12.27 -12.08
C GLY A 2 -0.56 13.45 -12.85
N THR A 3 -1.88 13.48 -13.05
CA THR A 3 -2.57 14.53 -13.82
C THR A 3 -3.08 15.70 -12.96
N VAL A 4 -3.33 15.48 -11.66
CA VAL A 4 -4.03 16.44 -10.79
C VAL A 4 -3.07 17.24 -9.88
N TRP A 5 -1.81 16.81 -9.73
CA TRP A 5 -0.83 17.45 -8.84
C TRP A 5 0.37 18.05 -9.61
N PRO A 6 0.49 19.39 -9.71
CA PRO A 6 1.54 20.08 -10.47
C PRO A 6 2.96 19.87 -9.94
N GLU A 7 3.10 19.60 -8.63
CA GLU A 7 4.38 19.48 -7.91
C GLU A 7 5.06 18.10 -8.08
N GLY A 8 4.41 17.17 -8.79
CA GLY A 8 4.92 15.83 -9.09
C GLY A 8 4.36 14.71 -8.21
N GLY A 9 4.22 13.52 -8.79
CA GLY A 9 3.53 12.39 -8.16
C GLY A 9 4.16 11.89 -6.86
N ARG A 10 5.48 12.03 -6.64
CA ARG A 10 6.17 11.43 -5.48
C ARG A 10 5.65 11.89 -4.13
N ARG A 11 5.32 13.18 -3.97
CA ARG A 11 4.80 13.72 -2.71
C ARG A 11 3.41 13.16 -2.41
N ALA A 12 2.55 13.10 -3.43
CA ALA A 12 1.22 12.52 -3.32
C ALA A 12 1.27 11.01 -3.05
N PHE A 13 2.17 10.25 -3.71
CA PHE A 13 2.38 8.82 -3.44
C PHE A 13 2.83 8.58 -1.99
N ASN A 14 3.78 9.37 -1.49
CA ASN A 14 4.22 9.25 -0.09
C ASN A 14 3.10 9.59 0.89
N ALA A 15 2.28 10.61 0.61
CA ALA A 15 1.15 10.97 1.46
C ALA A 15 0.08 9.86 1.50
N MET A 16 -0.25 9.26 0.36
CA MET A 16 -1.13 8.09 0.29
C MET A 16 -0.57 6.91 1.07
N TYR A 17 0.74 6.66 0.97
CA TYR A 17 1.41 5.58 1.70
C TYR A 17 1.32 5.77 3.22
N VAL A 18 1.61 6.98 3.73
CA VAL A 18 1.44 7.29 5.17
C VAL A 18 -0.02 7.10 5.58
N GLY A 19 -0.95 7.68 4.81
CA GLY A 19 -2.38 7.59 5.08
C GLY A 19 -2.87 6.15 5.15
N GLN A 20 -2.39 5.28 4.24
CA GLN A 20 -2.74 3.86 4.24
C GLN A 20 -2.21 3.14 5.48
N ASN A 21 -0.95 3.35 5.88
CA ASN A 21 -0.39 2.70 7.07
C ASN A 21 -1.07 3.17 8.37
N VAL A 22 -1.37 4.47 8.47
CA VAL A 22 -2.16 5.03 9.59
C VAL A 22 -3.57 4.42 9.60
N GLY A 23 -4.22 4.35 8.43
CA GLY A 23 -5.54 3.74 8.29
C GLY A 23 -5.57 2.28 8.71
N ILE A 24 -4.57 1.48 8.32
CA ILE A 24 -4.42 0.08 8.75
C ILE A 24 -4.19 0.01 10.27
N ALA A 25 -3.31 0.83 10.83
CA ALA A 25 -3.03 0.82 12.27
C ALA A 25 -4.29 1.13 13.10
N ILE A 26 -4.99 2.22 12.77
CA ILE A 26 -6.21 2.64 13.47
C ILE A 26 -7.34 1.63 13.22
N GLY A 27 -7.54 1.22 11.96
CA GLY A 27 -8.60 0.30 11.58
C GLY A 27 -8.46 -1.06 12.26
N THR A 28 -7.24 -1.58 12.36
CA THR A 28 -6.99 -2.84 13.07
C THR A 28 -7.16 -2.68 14.57
N ALA A 29 -6.69 -1.59 15.19
CA ALA A 29 -6.89 -1.33 16.62
C ALA A 29 -8.37 -1.27 16.99
N CYS A 30 -9.15 -0.48 16.24
CA CYS A 30 -10.59 -0.35 16.41
C CYS A 30 -11.30 -1.68 16.10
N GLY A 31 -10.91 -2.36 15.03
CA GLY A 31 -11.48 -3.65 14.63
C GLY A 31 -11.29 -4.73 15.70
N GLY A 32 -10.10 -4.82 16.31
CA GLY A 32 -9.84 -5.76 17.40
C GLY A 32 -10.65 -5.46 18.66
N LEU A 33 -10.84 -4.18 18.98
CA LEU A 33 -11.72 -3.77 20.09
C LEU A 33 -13.17 -4.15 19.80
N VAL A 34 -13.70 -3.81 18.62
CA VAL A 34 -15.08 -4.15 18.22
C VAL A 34 -15.29 -5.67 18.22
N ALA A 35 -14.35 -6.43 17.64
CA ALA A 35 -14.36 -7.89 17.62
C ALA A 35 -14.38 -8.52 19.02
N SER A 36 -13.76 -7.86 20.01
CA SER A 36 -13.73 -8.35 21.39
C SER A 36 -15.08 -8.24 22.12
N TYR A 37 -15.96 -7.34 21.68
CA TYR A 37 -17.34 -7.29 22.16
C TYR A 37 -18.21 -8.30 21.42
N ARG A 38 -18.29 -8.16 20.09
CA ARG A 38 -19.12 -8.98 19.22
C ARG A 38 -18.56 -8.96 17.80
N PHE A 39 -18.31 -10.14 17.25
CA PHE A 39 -17.67 -10.28 15.93
C PHE A 39 -18.52 -9.70 14.80
N ASP A 40 -19.85 -9.84 14.87
CA ASP A 40 -20.78 -9.34 13.85
C ASP A 40 -20.78 -7.81 13.72
N TYR A 41 -20.38 -7.08 14.77
CA TYR A 41 -20.27 -5.63 14.72
C TYR A 41 -19.15 -5.13 13.82
N ILE A 42 -18.18 -5.97 13.46
CA ILE A 42 -17.15 -5.64 12.48
C ILE A 42 -17.79 -5.29 11.13
N PHE A 43 -18.82 -6.02 10.70
CA PHE A 43 -19.51 -5.77 9.43
C PHE A 43 -20.25 -4.44 9.45
N LEU A 44 -20.93 -4.11 10.57
CA LEU A 44 -21.60 -2.84 10.74
C LEU A 44 -20.61 -1.67 10.77
N ALA A 45 -19.51 -1.81 11.51
CA ALA A 45 -18.44 -0.80 11.56
C ALA A 45 -17.85 -0.55 10.16
N ASN A 46 -17.62 -1.61 9.40
CA ASN A 46 -17.11 -1.51 8.02
C ASN A 46 -18.12 -0.83 7.09
N PHE A 47 -19.42 -1.16 7.21
CA PHE A 47 -20.48 -0.47 6.48
C PHE A 47 -20.50 1.03 6.76
N ILE A 48 -20.41 1.42 8.04
CA ILE A 48 -20.37 2.84 8.44
C ILE A 48 -19.15 3.54 7.82
N LEU A 49 -17.96 2.93 7.88
CA LEU A 49 -16.75 3.49 7.29
C LEU A 49 -16.89 3.69 5.78
N TYR A 50 -17.42 2.71 5.05
CA TYR A 50 -17.67 2.85 3.62
C TYR A 50 -18.74 3.90 3.31
N PHE A 51 -19.78 4.00 4.11
CA PHE A 51 -20.80 5.03 3.95
C PHE A 51 -20.22 6.44 4.16
N VAL A 52 -19.39 6.63 5.19
CA VAL A 52 -18.67 7.89 5.43
C VAL A 52 -17.73 8.20 4.26
N PHE A 53 -16.96 7.23 3.80
CA PHE A 53 -16.10 7.40 2.63
C PHE A 53 -16.90 7.78 1.38
N PHE A 54 -18.05 7.14 1.15
CA PHE A 54 -18.96 7.49 0.06
C PHE A 54 -19.42 8.94 0.14
N LEU A 55 -19.82 9.43 1.32
CA LEU A 55 -20.21 10.83 1.50
C LEU A 55 -19.04 11.79 1.22
N ILE A 56 -17.83 11.47 1.68
CA ILE A 56 -16.63 12.26 1.41
C ILE A 56 -16.36 12.32 -0.10
N ALA A 57 -16.40 11.18 -0.80
CA ALA A 57 -16.20 11.13 -2.24
C ALA A 57 -17.32 11.88 -2.98
N PHE A 58 -18.58 11.64 -2.60
CA PHE A 58 -19.76 12.24 -3.23
C PHE A 58 -19.77 13.77 -3.09
N ILE A 59 -19.35 14.32 -1.94
CA ILE A 59 -19.32 15.77 -1.72
C ILE A 59 -18.00 16.36 -2.24
N GLY A 60 -16.87 15.77 -1.85
CA GLY A 60 -15.54 16.33 -2.04
C GLY A 60 -14.98 16.18 -3.45
N PHE A 61 -15.48 15.25 -4.26
CA PHE A 61 -15.01 15.09 -5.64
C PHE A 61 -15.85 15.86 -6.66
N ARG A 62 -16.97 16.47 -6.23
CA ARG A 62 -17.76 17.36 -7.08
C ARG A 62 -16.94 18.63 -7.38
N GLY A 63 -16.71 18.90 -8.66
CA GLY A 63 -15.94 20.08 -9.11
C GLY A 63 -14.45 19.83 -9.34
N MET A 64 -13.95 18.60 -9.17
CA MET A 64 -12.64 18.18 -9.68
C MET A 64 -12.69 17.81 -11.18
N GLU A 65 -13.48 18.54 -11.98
CA GLU A 65 -13.44 18.43 -13.43
C GLU A 65 -12.15 19.07 -13.93
N ASP A 66 -11.30 18.26 -14.57
CA ASP A 66 -10.09 18.73 -15.22
C ASP A 66 -10.47 19.79 -16.28
N LYS A 67 -10.13 21.06 -16.04
CA LYS A 67 -10.14 22.13 -17.07
C LYS A 67 -9.05 21.96 -18.14
N LYS A 68 -8.52 20.75 -18.29
CA LYS A 68 -7.70 20.36 -19.43
C LYS A 68 -8.38 19.18 -20.08
N GLY A 69 -9.28 19.49 -21.01
CA GLY A 69 -9.62 18.55 -22.07
C GLY A 69 -8.31 18.06 -22.66
N SER A 70 -8.02 16.80 -22.43
CA SER A 70 -6.87 16.13 -23.02
C SER A 70 -7.05 16.21 -24.54
N GLU A 71 -6.31 17.11 -25.19
CA GLU A 71 -5.79 16.81 -26.52
C GLU A 71 -4.94 15.55 -26.34
N VAL A 72 -5.60 14.39 -26.40
CA VAL A 72 -4.92 13.14 -26.67
C VAL A 72 -4.40 13.30 -28.08
N GLN A 73 -3.15 13.77 -28.21
CA GLN A 73 -2.39 13.56 -29.42
C GLN A 73 -2.47 12.07 -29.69
N LYS A 74 -3.28 11.71 -30.69
CA LYS A 74 -3.31 10.36 -31.25
C LYS A 74 -1.94 10.17 -31.91
N GLU A 75 -0.97 9.78 -31.11
CA GLU A 75 0.25 9.17 -31.61
C GLU A 75 -0.23 7.94 -32.38
N VAL A 76 -0.04 7.96 -33.69
CA VAL A 76 -0.33 6.81 -34.55
C VAL A 76 0.62 5.71 -34.09
N GLU A 77 0.12 4.81 -33.23
CA GLU A 77 0.85 3.62 -32.82
C GLU A 77 1.07 2.76 -34.06
N THR A 78 2.26 2.86 -34.65
CA THR A 78 2.77 1.84 -35.55
C THR A 78 2.85 0.57 -34.72
N LYS A 79 1.97 -0.41 -34.97
CA LYS A 79 1.94 -1.71 -34.30
C LYS A 79 3.29 -2.44 -34.46
N LYS A 80 4.26 -2.11 -33.62
CA LYS A 80 5.43 -2.96 -33.40
C LYS A 80 4.91 -4.17 -32.63
N GLY A 81 5.04 -5.36 -33.24
CA GLY A 81 4.73 -6.62 -32.57
C GLY A 81 5.46 -6.70 -31.22
N TRP A 82 4.90 -7.48 -30.29
CA TRP A 82 5.51 -7.72 -28.98
C TRP A 82 6.95 -8.19 -29.16
N SER A 83 7.90 -7.49 -28.55
CA SER A 83 9.31 -7.84 -28.58
C SER A 83 9.90 -7.74 -27.18
N LEU A 84 10.82 -8.66 -26.85
CA LEU A 84 11.50 -8.73 -25.55
C LEU A 84 12.58 -7.64 -25.46
N THR A 85 12.16 -6.37 -25.50
CA THR A 85 13.05 -5.23 -25.35
C THR A 85 13.79 -5.30 -24.00
N PRO A 86 14.99 -4.71 -23.88
CA PRO A 86 15.70 -4.64 -22.61
C PRO A 86 14.86 -4.07 -21.46
N GLY A 87 14.00 -3.08 -21.74
CA GLY A 87 13.08 -2.50 -20.76
C GLY A 87 12.00 -3.50 -20.30
N PHE A 88 11.40 -4.24 -21.24
CA PHE A 88 10.41 -5.27 -20.91
C PHE A 88 11.04 -6.43 -20.11
N LYS A 89 12.26 -6.85 -20.48
CA LYS A 89 13.04 -7.85 -19.70
C LYS A 89 13.30 -7.37 -18.27
N ALA A 90 13.74 -6.11 -18.08
CA ALA A 90 13.99 -5.55 -16.76
C ALA A 90 12.70 -5.48 -15.91
N LEU A 91 11.57 -5.11 -16.53
CA LEU A 91 10.27 -5.12 -15.88
C LEU A 91 9.87 -6.54 -15.42
N LEU A 92 10.00 -7.55 -16.28
CA LEU A 92 9.71 -8.94 -15.93
C LEU A 92 10.53 -9.41 -14.72
N ILE A 93 11.83 -9.09 -14.69
CA ILE A 93 12.70 -9.43 -13.55
C ILE A 93 12.17 -8.80 -12.25
N VAL A 94 11.82 -7.51 -12.29
CA VAL A 94 11.27 -6.82 -11.11
C VAL A 94 9.93 -7.41 -10.69
N CYS A 95 9.05 -7.75 -11.64
CA CYS A 95 7.75 -8.37 -11.35
C CYS A 95 7.91 -9.74 -10.70
N VAL A 96 8.83 -10.59 -11.19
CA VAL A 96 9.10 -11.90 -10.58
C VAL A 96 9.67 -11.74 -9.17
N ALA A 97 10.66 -10.86 -8.99
CA ALA A 97 11.22 -10.59 -7.66
C ALA A 97 10.16 -10.07 -6.67
N TYR A 98 9.29 -9.16 -7.13
CA TYR A 98 8.16 -8.67 -6.35
C TYR A 98 7.18 -9.78 -6.00
N ALA A 99 6.80 -10.63 -6.96
CA ALA A 99 5.88 -11.74 -6.73
C ALA A 99 6.41 -12.72 -5.67
N LEU A 100 7.70 -13.04 -5.72
CA LEU A 100 8.36 -13.89 -4.72
C LEU A 100 8.29 -13.26 -3.32
N CYS A 101 8.65 -11.97 -3.19
CA CYS A 101 8.55 -11.27 -1.91
C CYS A 101 7.09 -11.19 -1.43
N TRP A 102 6.16 -10.97 -2.35
CA TRP A 102 4.74 -10.85 -2.06
C TRP A 102 4.12 -12.15 -1.54
N VAL A 103 4.49 -13.30 -2.11
CA VAL A 103 4.01 -14.61 -1.65
C VAL A 103 4.40 -14.87 -0.20
N THR A 104 5.62 -14.51 0.20
CA THR A 104 6.06 -14.58 1.60
C THR A 104 5.31 -13.58 2.46
N TYR A 105 5.18 -12.33 2.00
CA TYR A 105 4.53 -11.26 2.73
C TYR A 105 3.05 -11.56 3.03
N VAL A 106 2.29 -12.06 2.05
CA VAL A 106 0.84 -12.28 2.19
C VAL A 106 0.50 -13.40 3.19
N GLN A 107 1.45 -14.30 3.50
CA GLN A 107 1.25 -15.33 4.55
C GLN A 107 0.88 -14.71 5.90
N TRP A 108 1.36 -13.49 6.16
CA TRP A 108 1.03 -12.74 7.37
C TRP A 108 -0.47 -12.55 7.58
N GLN A 109 -1.23 -12.27 6.52
CA GLN A 109 -2.66 -11.97 6.63
C GLN A 109 -3.53 -13.22 6.72
N GLY A 110 -3.02 -14.36 6.24
CA GLY A 110 -3.76 -15.62 6.12
C GLY A 110 -3.20 -16.71 7.03
N ALA A 111 -2.13 -17.38 6.59
CA ALA A 111 -1.59 -18.56 7.27
C ALA A 111 -1.19 -18.28 8.72
N ILE A 112 -0.50 -17.16 8.99
CA ILE A 112 -0.09 -16.78 10.35
C ILE A 112 -1.31 -16.46 11.21
N ALA A 113 -2.31 -15.76 10.66
CA ALA A 113 -3.54 -15.42 11.37
C ALA A 113 -4.28 -16.68 11.84
N THR A 114 -4.45 -17.66 10.93
CA THR A 114 -5.09 -18.94 11.23
C THR A 114 -4.28 -19.74 12.26
N HIS A 115 -2.96 -19.84 12.05
CA HIS A 115 -2.09 -20.58 12.97
C HIS A 115 -2.10 -20.01 14.39
N MET A 116 -2.17 -18.67 14.54
CA MET A 116 -2.35 -18.05 15.85
C MET A 116 -3.67 -18.45 16.52
N GLN A 117 -4.77 -18.56 15.76
CA GLN A 117 -6.04 -19.03 16.32
C GLN A 117 -5.96 -20.51 16.76
N GLU A 118 -5.27 -21.36 16.00
CA GLU A 118 -5.02 -22.77 16.38
C GLU A 118 -4.24 -22.88 17.71
N LEU A 119 -3.31 -21.95 17.95
CA LEU A 119 -2.58 -21.81 19.20
C LEU A 119 -3.41 -21.18 20.34
N ASN A 120 -4.72 -21.00 20.14
CA ASN A 120 -5.64 -20.33 21.06
C ASN A 120 -5.27 -18.87 21.37
N ILE A 121 -4.51 -18.21 20.49
CA ILE A 121 -4.21 -16.78 20.61
C ILE A 121 -5.41 -16.01 20.05
N SER A 122 -6.11 -15.27 20.91
CA SER A 122 -7.32 -14.54 20.52
C SER A 122 -7.09 -13.55 19.37
N LEU A 123 -8.13 -13.31 18.56
CA LEU A 123 -8.14 -12.29 17.51
C LEU A 123 -7.69 -10.89 17.96
N ARG A 124 -7.94 -10.51 19.22
CA ARG A 124 -7.48 -9.23 19.79
C ARG A 124 -5.96 -9.08 19.75
N HIS A 125 -5.22 -10.15 20.04
CA HIS A 125 -3.75 -10.14 20.04
C HIS A 125 -3.22 -10.12 18.60
N TYR A 126 -3.81 -10.89 17.69
CA TYR A 126 -3.49 -10.82 16.26
C TYR A 126 -3.72 -9.40 15.70
N SER A 127 -4.86 -8.80 16.03
CA SER A 127 -5.22 -7.43 15.65
C SER A 127 -4.24 -6.39 16.24
N LEU A 128 -3.79 -6.58 17.48
CA LEU A 128 -2.80 -5.70 18.09
C LEU A 128 -1.45 -5.75 17.36
N LEU A 129 -1.03 -6.92 16.87
CA LEU A 129 0.20 -7.05 16.07
C LEU A 129 0.14 -6.19 14.79
N TRP A 130 -1.03 -6.14 14.14
CA TRP A 130 -1.24 -5.26 12.98
C TRP A 130 -1.17 -3.78 13.34
N THR A 131 -1.72 -3.38 14.49
CA THR A 131 -1.60 -2.00 14.97
C THR A 131 -0.15 -1.63 15.24
N ILE A 132 0.60 -2.51 15.91
CA ILE A 132 2.03 -2.32 16.17
C ILE A 132 2.79 -2.24 14.84
N ASN A 133 2.49 -3.10 13.86
CA ASN A 133 3.10 -3.07 12.54
C ASN A 133 2.89 -1.72 11.84
N GLY A 134 1.65 -1.23 11.76
CA GLY A 134 1.36 0.06 11.14
C GLY A 134 2.04 1.23 11.87
N ALA A 135 2.05 1.23 13.20
CA ALA A 135 2.77 2.23 14.00
C ALA A 135 4.28 2.19 13.75
N MET A 136 4.89 1.00 13.72
CA MET A 136 6.30 0.83 13.40
C MET A 136 6.65 1.38 12.02
N ILE A 137 5.83 1.11 10.99
CA ILE A 137 6.07 1.60 9.63
C ILE A 137 6.01 3.13 9.59
N VAL A 138 4.96 3.73 10.17
CA VAL A 138 4.79 5.20 10.20
C VAL A 138 5.94 5.87 10.94
N CYS A 139 6.34 5.33 12.10
CA CYS A 139 7.45 5.86 12.90
C CYS A 139 8.83 5.62 12.24
N ALA A 140 9.00 4.51 11.53
CA ALA A 140 10.25 4.21 10.81
C ALA A 140 10.39 5.01 9.52
N GLN A 141 9.30 5.50 8.93
CA GLN A 141 9.33 6.18 7.64
C GLN A 141 10.24 7.43 7.61
N PRO A 142 10.27 8.32 8.62
CA PRO A 142 11.24 9.42 8.69
C PRO A 142 12.70 8.94 8.72
N LEU A 143 12.98 7.88 9.49
CA LEU A 143 14.31 7.28 9.62
C LEU A 143 14.77 6.69 8.28
N VAL A 144 13.92 5.86 7.66
CA VAL A 144 14.19 5.24 6.35
C VAL A 144 14.37 6.33 5.28
N SER A 145 13.55 7.37 5.30
CA SER A 145 13.68 8.50 4.38
C SER A 145 14.99 9.28 4.57
N MET A 146 15.46 9.41 5.82
CA MET A 146 16.76 10.00 6.12
C MET A 146 17.90 9.12 5.60
N LEU A 147 17.84 7.82 5.85
CA LEU A 147 18.82 6.85 5.40
C LEU A 147 18.93 6.81 3.88
N ILE A 148 17.81 6.73 3.16
CA ILE A 148 17.78 6.72 1.68
C ILE A 148 18.44 7.98 1.11
N ARG A 149 18.16 9.16 1.69
CA ARG A 149 18.77 10.42 1.27
C ARG A 149 20.27 10.46 1.55
N TRP A 150 20.70 9.95 2.70
CA TRP A 150 22.11 9.91 3.08
C TRP A 150 22.92 8.96 2.20
N MET A 151 22.37 7.78 1.87
CA MET A 151 23.05 6.75 1.09
C MET A 151 23.39 7.18 -0.35
N LYS A 152 22.67 8.15 -0.93
CA LYS A 152 22.83 8.64 -2.32
C LYS A 152 22.96 7.50 -3.37
N ARG A 153 22.30 6.36 -3.11
CA ARG A 153 22.34 5.18 -3.99
C ARG A 153 21.31 5.27 -5.09
N SER A 154 21.60 4.64 -6.23
CA SER A 154 20.64 4.51 -7.32
C SER A 154 19.42 3.69 -6.91
N LEU A 155 18.27 3.88 -7.58
CA LEU A 155 17.04 3.13 -7.30
C LEU A 155 17.25 1.62 -7.37
N LYS A 156 18.05 1.15 -8.35
CA LYS A 156 18.41 -0.27 -8.48
C LYS A 156 19.12 -0.80 -7.23
N GLN A 157 20.07 -0.04 -6.69
CA GLN A 157 20.78 -0.41 -5.47
C GLN A 157 19.83 -0.42 -4.26
N GLN A 158 18.92 0.55 -4.16
CA GLN A 158 17.92 0.59 -3.09
C GLN A 158 17.01 -0.63 -3.11
N ILE A 159 16.53 -1.04 -4.30
CA ILE A 159 15.72 -2.26 -4.47
C ILE A 159 16.50 -3.50 -4.05
N MET A 160 17.75 -3.66 -4.50
CA MET A 160 18.58 -4.82 -4.15
C MET A 160 18.84 -4.91 -2.64
N ILE A 161 19.14 -3.79 -1.99
CA ILE A 161 19.32 -3.73 -0.54
C ILE A 161 18.02 -4.09 0.18
N GLY A 162 16.88 -3.55 -0.28
CA GLY A 162 15.57 -3.85 0.30
C GLY A 162 15.22 -5.34 0.20
N ILE A 163 15.45 -5.97 -0.95
CA ILE A 163 15.25 -7.41 -1.13
C ILE A 163 16.17 -8.22 -0.23
N PHE A 164 17.44 -7.81 -0.12
CA PHE A 164 18.39 -8.49 0.77
C PHE A 164 17.96 -8.41 2.23
N ILE A 165 17.54 -7.23 2.71
CA ILE A 165 17.01 -7.05 4.06
C ILE A 165 15.74 -7.87 4.28
N PHE A 166 14.87 -7.98 3.27
CA PHE A 166 13.65 -8.78 3.37
C PHE A 166 13.91 -10.29 3.41
N ALA A 167 14.96 -10.75 2.74
CA ALA A 167 15.32 -12.17 2.66
C ALA A 167 16.22 -12.65 3.81
N ALA A 168 16.89 -11.73 4.51
CA ALA A 168 17.75 -12.00 5.66
C ALA A 168 16.95 -12.17 6.95
#